data_AF-A0A1V9XNG6-F1
#
_entry.id   AF-A0A1V9XNG6-F1
#
_cell.length_a   1.000
_cell.length_b   1.000
_cell.length_c   1.000
_cell.angle_alpha   90.00
_cell.angle_beta   90.00
_cell.angle_gamma   90.00
#
_symmetry.space_group_name_H-M   'P 1'
#
loop_
_entity.id
_entity.type
_entity.pdbx_description
1 polymer ?
#
loop_
_entity_poly.entity_id
_entity_poly.type
_entity_poly.pdbx_seq_one_letter_code
_entity_poly.pdbx_strand_id
1 'polypeptide(L)'
;MSHKIPSPYAERSELTPSQVRLASERLKIRERLRQEYLAKILNPNQGQGPLFDPAMQRFQSARTGYYEYFKPSPKNALHFLLTTIFPIAGFCVLMMKDRKAFSEKCAKGEIPYEKRMFKFM
;
A
#
# COMPACT_ATOMS: atom_id res chain seq x y z
N MET A 1 2.55 7.04 -11.73
CA MET A 1 3.27 6.67 -12.96
C MET A 1 4.62 7.36 -12.97
N SER A 2 5.72 6.63 -13.06
CA SER A 2 7.05 7.23 -13.19
C SER A 2 7.19 7.79 -14.60
N HIS A 3 7.32 9.11 -14.73
CA HIS A 3 7.57 9.74 -16.01
C HIS A 3 8.99 9.40 -16.45
N LYS A 4 9.12 8.66 -17.55
CA LYS A 4 10.43 8.34 -18.12
C LYS A 4 11.10 9.63 -18.59
N ILE A 5 12.39 9.79 -18.32
CA ILE A 5 13.17 10.90 -18.87
C ILE A 5 13.23 10.65 -20.38
N PRO A 6 12.80 11.60 -21.23
CA PRO A 6 12.88 11.41 -22.67
C PRO A 6 14.35 11.22 -23.08
N SER A 7 14.58 10.40 -24.11
CA SER A 7 15.92 10.28 -24.66
C SER A 7 16.32 11.61 -25.33
N PRO A 8 17.62 11.94 -25.36
CA PRO A 8 18.09 13.16 -26.04
C PRO A 8 17.68 13.24 -27.51
N TYR A 9 17.45 12.09 -28.16
CA TYR A 9 16.96 12.00 -29.53
C TYR A 9 15.48 12.38 -29.62
N ALA A 10 14.64 11.83 -28.73
CA ALA A 10 13.20 12.14 -28.69
C ALA A 10 12.94 13.63 -28.45
N GLU A 11 13.73 14.30 -27.59
CA GLU A 11 13.62 15.75 -27.34
C GLU A 11 13.80 16.60 -28.60
N ARG A 12 14.58 16.11 -29.57
CA ARG A 12 14.88 16.83 -30.81
C ARG A 12 13.90 16.51 -31.94
N SER A 13 13.37 15.28 -32.00
CA SER A 13 12.57 14.80 -33.13
C SER A 13 11.06 14.77 -32.90
N GLU A 14 10.60 14.50 -31.67
CA GLU A 14 9.22 14.08 -31.41
C GLU A 14 8.46 15.04 -30.47
N LEU A 15 9.15 15.74 -29.58
CA LEU A 15 8.51 16.54 -28.54
C LEU A 15 8.08 17.92 -29.05
N THR A 16 6.88 18.34 -28.65
CA THR A 16 6.38 19.70 -28.90
C THR A 16 7.19 20.71 -28.06
N PRO A 17 7.41 21.97 -28.52
CA PRO A 17 8.19 22.95 -27.75
C PRO A 17 7.73 23.18 -26.31
N SER A 18 6.43 23.04 -26.03
CA SER A 18 5.87 23.11 -24.67
C SER A 18 6.35 21.95 -23.78
N GLN A 19 6.41 20.73 -24.33
CA GLN A 19 6.85 19.55 -23.60
C GLN A 19 8.36 19.59 -23.35
N VAL A 20 9.15 20.09 -24.31
CA VAL A 20 10.59 20.32 -24.13
C VAL A 20 10.85 21.31 -23.00
N ARG A 21 10.08 22.41 -22.91
CA ARG A 21 10.17 23.36 -21.81
C ARG A 21 9.90 22.69 -20.46
N LEU A 22 8.81 21.93 -20.33
CA LEU A 22 8.47 21.21 -19.10
C LEU A 22 9.54 20.16 -18.72
N ALA A 23 10.11 19.45 -19.69
CA ALA A 23 11.20 18.51 -19.45
C ALA A 23 12.45 19.23 -18.92
N SER A 24 12.80 20.37 -19.52
CA SER A 24 13.94 21.19 -19.08
C SER A 24 13.77 21.71 -17.65
N GLU A 25 12.56 22.13 -17.27
CA GLU A 25 12.27 22.59 -15.91
C GLU A 25 12.40 21.46 -14.88
N ARG A 26 11.91 20.27 -15.21
CA ARG A 26 12.07 19.09 -14.34
C ARG A 26 13.53 18.68 -14.19
N LEU A 27 14.31 18.73 -15.28
CA LEU A 27 15.75 18.46 -15.24
C LEU A 27 16.47 19.46 -14.31
N LYS A 28 16.17 20.76 -14.42
CA LYS A 28 16.71 21.78 -13.53
C LYS A 28 16.42 21.49 -12.05
N ILE A 29 15.19 21.08 -11.73
CA ILE A 29 14.82 20.70 -10.35
C ILE A 29 15.63 19.48 -9.89
N ARG A 30 15.74 18.46 -10.73
CA ARG A 30 16.51 17.25 -10.42
C ARG A 30 17.99 17.54 -10.21
N GLU A 31 18.59 18.36 -11.06
CA GLU A 31 19.99 18.77 -10.95
C GLU A 31 20.23 19.55 -9.66
N ARG A 32 19.35 20.49 -9.31
CA ARG A 32 19.41 21.20 -8.04
C ARG A 32 19.41 20.25 -6.85
N LEU A 33 18.45 19.32 -6.78
CA LEU A 33 18.36 18.35 -5.69
C LEU A 33 19.58 17.42 -5.63
N ARG A 34 20.13 17.02 -6.79
CA ARG A 34 21.35 16.23 -6.87
C ARG A 34 22.55 17.00 -6.34
N GLN A 35 22.70 18.28 -6.71
CA GLN A 35 23.77 19.13 -6.23
C GLN A 35 23.70 19.31 -4.71
N GLU A 36 22.51 19.57 -4.16
CA GLU A 36 22.29 19.65 -2.71
C GLU A 36 22.68 18.36 -1.99
N TYR A 37 22.31 17.20 -2.55
CA TYR A 37 22.65 15.89 -2.00
C TYR A 37 24.16 15.64 -2.01
N LEU A 38 24.83 15.90 -3.14
CA LEU A 38 26.27 15.74 -3.27
C LEU A 38 27.02 16.68 -2.32
N ALA A 39 26.59 17.93 -2.20
CA ALA A 39 27.20 18.91 -1.30
C ALA A 39 27.15 18.45 0.17
N LYS A 40 26.07 17.77 0.59
CA LYS A 40 25.95 17.22 1.94
C LYS A 40 26.86 16.02 2.13
N ILE A 41 26.80 15.03 1.23
CA ILE A 41 27.60 13.79 1.34
C ILE A 41 29.10 14.01 1.24
N LEU A 42 29.53 14.91 0.36
CA LEU A 42 30.95 15.19 0.15
C LEU A 42 31.53 16.09 1.25
N ASN A 43 30.71 16.57 2.20
CA ASN A 43 31.18 17.40 3.30
C ASN A 43 31.94 16.54 4.33
N PRO A 44 33.26 16.76 4.53
CA PRO A 44 34.06 15.96 5.46
C PRO A 44 33.68 16.18 6.94
N ASN A 45 33.01 17.29 7.26
CA ASN A 45 32.58 17.62 8.62
C ASN A 45 31.11 17.22 8.89
N GLN A 46 30.52 16.37 8.06
CA GLN A 46 29.17 15.85 8.32
C GLN A 46 29.21 14.94 9.56
N GLY A 47 28.27 15.12 10.49
CA GLY A 47 28.11 14.24 11.65
C GLY A 47 27.93 12.77 11.25
N GLN A 48 28.33 11.84 12.12
CA GLN A 48 28.21 10.40 11.88
C GLN A 48 26.72 10.01 11.88
N GLY A 49 26.16 9.74 10.71
CA GLY A 49 24.77 9.31 10.57
C GLY A 49 24.22 9.36 9.14
N PRO A 50 23.08 8.70 8.88
CA PRO A 50 22.42 8.76 7.59
C PRO A 50 21.96 10.18 7.26
N LEU A 51 22.10 10.58 5.99
CA LEU A 51 21.64 11.89 5.53
C LEU A 51 20.11 11.97 5.58
N PHE A 52 19.60 13.00 6.25
CA PHE A 52 18.17 13.26 6.32
C PHE A 52 17.62 13.82 5.01
N ASP A 53 16.64 13.13 4.42
CA ASP A 53 15.89 13.60 3.26
C ASP A 53 14.49 14.11 3.68
N PRO A 54 14.20 15.42 3.52
CA PRO A 54 12.88 15.96 3.83
C PRO A 54 11.77 15.41 2.92
N ALA A 55 12.07 14.96 1.71
CA ALA A 55 11.06 14.36 0.83
C ALA A 55 10.61 12.99 1.36
N MET A 56 11.56 12.16 1.80
CA MET A 56 11.26 10.90 2.48
C MET A 56 10.43 11.12 3.76
N GLN A 57 10.83 12.08 4.61
CA GLN A 57 10.06 12.39 5.82
C GLN A 57 8.62 12.78 5.48
N ARG A 58 8.41 13.70 4.54
CA ARG A 58 7.06 14.11 4.12
C ARG A 58 6.23 12.94 3.60
N PHE A 59 6.85 12.03 2.83
CA PHE A 59 6.17 10.84 2.35
C PHE A 59 5.73 9.93 3.51
N GLN A 60 6.58 9.71 4.50
CA GLN A 60 6.24 8.93 5.68
C GLN A 60 5.15 9.62 6.51
N SER A 61 5.26 10.93 6.73
CA SER A 61 4.24 11.72 7.44
C SER A 61 2.88 11.69 6.73
N ALA A 62 2.86 11.77 5.40
CA ALA A 62 1.62 11.63 4.62
C ALA A 62 1.01 10.22 4.75
N ARG A 63 1.85 9.19 4.90
CA ARG A 63 1.45 7.81 5.16
C ARG A 63 0.94 7.56 6.57
N THR A 64 1.30 8.39 7.54
CA THR A 64 0.78 8.25 8.91
C THR A 64 -0.44 9.14 9.14
N GLY A 65 -0.54 10.28 8.45
CA GLY A 65 -1.63 11.26 8.57
C GLY A 65 -2.93 10.88 7.86
N TYR A 66 -3.16 9.61 7.50
CA TYR A 66 -4.36 9.21 6.74
C TYR A 66 -5.67 9.56 7.42
N TYR A 67 -5.72 9.50 8.76
CA TYR A 67 -6.94 9.79 9.52
C TYR A 67 -7.33 11.27 9.44
N GLU A 68 -6.35 12.18 9.46
CA GLU A 68 -6.59 13.63 9.42
C GLU A 68 -7.22 14.09 8.09
N TYR A 69 -6.86 13.43 7.00
CA TYR A 69 -7.36 13.74 5.65
C TYR A 69 -8.50 12.84 5.19
N PHE A 70 -8.98 11.93 6.05
CA PHE A 70 -10.06 11.02 5.70
C PHE A 70 -11.38 11.79 5.52
N LYS A 71 -12.02 11.60 4.36
CA LYS A 71 -13.35 12.11 4.08
C LYS A 71 -14.35 10.96 4.07
N PRO A 72 -15.39 10.98 4.92
CA PRO A 72 -16.43 9.96 4.88
C PRO A 72 -17.15 10.05 3.54
N SER A 73 -17.09 8.97 2.75
CA SER A 73 -17.67 8.86 1.42
C SER A 73 -18.34 7.50 1.28
N PRO A 74 -19.48 7.39 0.57
CA PRO A 74 -20.14 6.11 0.37
C PRO A 74 -19.23 5.07 -0.31
N LYS A 75 -18.33 5.51 -1.20
CA LYS A 75 -17.34 4.63 -1.84
C LYS A 75 -16.36 4.02 -0.83
N ASN A 76 -15.91 4.81 0.14
CA ASN A 76 -15.00 4.36 1.20
C ASN A 76 -15.70 3.39 2.15
N ALA A 77 -16.96 3.68 2.51
CA ALA A 77 -17.77 2.79 3.33
C ALA A 77 -18.02 1.43 2.67
N LEU A 78 -18.35 1.43 1.37
CA LEU A 78 -18.50 0.19 0.59
C LEU A 78 -17.20 -0.63 0.56
N HIS A 79 -16.06 0.05 0.34
CA HIS A 79 -14.76 -0.63 0.36
C HIS A 79 -14.48 -1.28 1.72
N PHE A 80 -14.76 -0.58 2.82
CA PHE A 80 -14.62 -1.12 4.17
C PHE A 80 -15.54 -2.33 4.42
N LEU A 81 -16.81 -2.24 4.01
CA LEU A 81 -17.77 -3.33 4.14
C LEU A 81 -17.31 -4.58 3.38
N LEU A 82 -16.80 -4.41 2.17
CA LEU A 82 -16.40 -5.52 1.31
C LEU A 82 -15.05 -6.13 1.74
N THR A 83 -14.11 -5.32 2.20
CA THR A 83 -12.78 -5.81 2.60
C THR A 83 -12.74 -6.36 4.01
N THR A 84 -13.55 -5.83 4.93
CA THR A 84 -13.52 -6.23 6.35
C THR A 84 -14.72 -7.07 6.73
N ILE A 85 -15.94 -6.57 6.50
CA ILE A 85 -17.16 -7.19 7.03
C ILE A 85 -17.53 -8.44 6.25
N PHE A 86 -17.41 -8.40 4.92
CA PHE A 86 -17.73 -9.54 4.06
C PHE A 86 -16.90 -10.80 4.36
N PRO A 87 -15.56 -10.77 4.48
CA PRO A 87 -14.80 -11.99 4.80
C PRO A 87 -15.10 -12.52 6.21
N ILE A 88 -15.34 -11.64 7.19
CA ILE A 88 -15.75 -12.06 8.54
C ILE A 88 -17.10 -12.79 8.48
N ALA A 89 -18.09 -12.19 7.82
CA ALA A 89 -19.41 -12.80 7.67
C ALA A 89 -19.33 -14.12 6.90
N GLY A 90 -18.56 -14.16 5.82
CA GLY A 90 -18.33 -15.38 5.03
C GLY A 90 -17.71 -16.50 5.86
N PHE A 91 -16.69 -16.19 6.65
CA PHE A 91 -16.05 -17.16 7.54
C PHE A 91 -17.00 -17.68 8.62
N CYS A 92 -17.79 -16.80 9.25
CA CYS A 92 -18.80 -17.21 10.22
C CYS A 92 -19.83 -18.18 9.61
N VAL A 93 -20.31 -17.91 8.41
CA VAL A 93 -21.28 -18.79 7.73
C VAL A 93 -20.67 -20.15 7.41
N LEU A 94 -19.41 -20.19 6.95
CA LEU A 94 -18.70 -21.45 6.70
C LEU A 94 -18.56 -22.28 7.99
N MET A 95 -18.08 -21.67 9.07
CA MET A 95 -17.97 -22.34 10.38
C MET A 95 -19.33 -22.86 10.89
N MET A 96 -20.40 -22.08 10.72
CA MET A 96 -21.74 -22.50 11.13
C MET A 96 -22.23 -23.71 10.32
N LYS A 97 -21.97 -23.73 9.00
CA LYS A 97 -22.32 -24.87 8.14
C LYS A 97 -21.57 -26.12 8.55
N ASP A 98 -20.26 -26.01 8.76
CA ASP A 98 -19.42 -27.13 9.19
C ASP A 98 -19.88 -27.69 10.55
N ARG A 99 -20.22 -26.81 11.50
CA ARG A 99 -20.72 -27.20 12.81
C ARG A 99 -22.08 -27.89 12.73
N LYS A 100 -23.01 -27.40 11.91
CA LYS A 100 -24.32 -28.05 11.70
C LYS A 100 -24.15 -29.43 11.05
N ALA A 101 -23.36 -29.51 9.98
CA ALA A 101 -23.07 -30.76 9.30
C ALA A 101 -22.43 -31.79 10.24
N PHE A 102 -21.49 -31.36 11.09
CA PHE A 102 -20.88 -32.23 12.09
C PHE A 102 -21.92 -32.73 13.12
N SER A 103 -22.76 -31.84 13.66
CA SER A 103 -23.80 -32.20 14.62
C SER A 103 -24.81 -33.19 14.03
N GLU A 104 -25.23 -33.00 12.77
CA GLU A 104 -26.14 -33.91 12.07
C GLU A 104 -25.53 -35.30 11.88
N LYS A 105 -24.26 -35.38 11.46
CA LYS A 105 -23.54 -36.66 11.34
C LYS A 105 -23.39 -37.38 12.68
N CYS A 106 -23.20 -36.63 13.76
CA CYS A 106 -23.18 -37.19 15.12
C CYS A 106 -24.55 -37.73 15.54
N ALA A 107 -25.64 -37.03 15.22
CA ALA A 107 -27.01 -37.44 15.53
C ALA A 107 -27.45 -38.70 14.76
N LYS A 108 -27.06 -38.81 13.48
CA LYS A 108 -27.31 -40.00 12.65
C LYS A 108 -26.48 -41.23 13.05
N GLY A 109 -25.45 -41.05 13.88
CA GLY A 109 -24.55 -42.14 14.28
C GLY A 109 -23.48 -42.48 13.24
N GLU A 110 -23.35 -41.70 12.16
CA GLU A 110 -22.29 -41.88 11.14
C GLU A 110 -20.88 -41.71 11.72
N ILE A 111 -20.76 -40.87 12.77
CA ILE A 111 -19.51 -40.66 13.50
C ILE A 111 -19.58 -41.42 14.84
N PRO A 112 -18.73 -42.46 15.03
CA PRO A 112 -18.61 -43.17 16.30
C PRO A 112 -18.27 -42.21 17.44
N TYR A 113 -18.83 -42.44 18.62
CA TYR A 113 -18.64 -41.55 19.78
C TYR A 113 -17.17 -41.34 20.16
N GLU A 114 -16.33 -42.36 19.99
CA GLU A 114 -14.88 -42.32 20.25
C GLU A 114 -14.13 -41.32 19.35
N LYS A 115 -14.61 -41.09 18.12
CA LYS A 115 -13.95 -40.25 17.10
C LYS A 115 -14.49 -38.82 17.04
N ARG A 116 -15.37 -38.43 17.97
CA ARG A 116 -15.93 -37.06 18.00
C ARG A 116 -14.91 -36.09 18.58
N MET A 117 -14.65 -34.99 17.87
CA MET A 117 -13.68 -33.97 18.30
C MET A 117 -14.09 -33.23 19.58
N PHE A 118 -15.38 -33.12 19.89
CA PHE A 118 -15.91 -32.44 21.07
C PHE A 118 -16.67 -33.43 21.97
N LYS A 119 -15.94 -34.18 22.79
CA LYS A 119 -16.50 -35.27 23.61
C LYS A 119 -17.07 -34.81 24.96
N PHE A 120 -16.55 -33.73 25.53
CA PHE A 120 -16.80 -33.29 26.92
C PHE A 120 -17.24 -31.82 27.06
N MET A 121 -17.76 -31.23 25.99
CA MET A 121 -18.31 -29.87 25.97
C MET A 121 -19.77 -29.94 25.54
#